data_AF-A0A1Y2B1M3-F1
#
_entry.id   AF-A0A1Y2B1M3-F1
#
_cell.length_a   1.000
_cell.length_b   1.000
_cell.length_c   1.000
_cell.angle_alpha   90.00
_cell.angle_beta   90.00
_cell.angle_gamma   90.00
#
_symmetry.space_group_name_H-M   'P 1'
#
loop_
_entity.id
_entity.type
_entity.pdbx_description
1 polymer ?
#
loop_
_entity_poly.entity_id
_entity_poly.type
_entity_poly.pdbx_seq_one_letter_code
_entity_poly.pdbx_strand_id
1 'polypeptide(L)'
;MHLLTTAIITAAAAAAACQPDVLVDDFRARTPDMYRQQPLVVNGVATGCETNTGFNGCNKTLNLLGGDFGDSYVAEVLSIGKLELTAGSDESSNWETASHPGTVATQNYWFTKFNWINDFDLTPYTGFAVDFIAPEGSDFNITLTQWLPATNTRGIDSQYRLLSSYVKPNGNAQTLLMKFTDFAKNLNGDAFDMKHLKDVTFVNFGPLGTKFTFTKMTLIGDCGSSTTSGGASTTGSGAAATTTAKGSSAVGLTGVWALFSAILFV
;
A
#
# COMPACT_ATOMS: atom_id res chain seq x y z
N MET A 1 -29.57 -64.71 -6.18
CA MET A 1 -29.66 -63.37 -5.56
C MET A 1 -28.29 -62.73 -5.57
N HIS A 2 -28.06 -61.75 -6.43
CA HIS A 2 -26.87 -60.90 -6.40
C HIS A 2 -27.35 -59.48 -6.10
N LEU A 3 -27.03 -58.97 -4.92
CA LEU A 3 -27.21 -57.57 -4.57
C LEU A 3 -26.12 -56.78 -5.29
N LEU A 4 -26.48 -56.00 -6.31
CA LEU A 4 -25.66 -54.88 -6.76
C LEU A 4 -26.01 -53.67 -5.88
N THR A 5 -25.11 -53.32 -4.96
CA THR A 5 -25.20 -52.09 -4.19
C THR A 5 -24.59 -50.96 -5.01
N THR A 6 -25.44 -50.10 -5.58
CA THR A 6 -25.02 -48.87 -6.25
C THR A 6 -24.51 -47.87 -5.21
N ALA A 7 -23.21 -47.65 -5.14
CA ALA A 7 -22.65 -46.55 -4.37
C ALA A 7 -22.82 -45.25 -5.17
N ILE A 8 -23.76 -44.40 -4.74
CA ILE A 8 -23.86 -43.03 -5.20
C ILE A 8 -22.73 -42.26 -4.53
N ILE A 9 -21.63 -42.03 -5.28
CA ILE A 9 -20.61 -41.07 -4.87
C ILE A 9 -21.16 -39.68 -5.19
N THR A 10 -21.79 -39.03 -4.21
CA THR A 10 -22.05 -37.59 -4.27
C THR A 10 -20.71 -36.88 -4.16
N ALA A 11 -20.17 -36.43 -5.29
CA ALA A 11 -19.10 -35.45 -5.31
C ALA A 11 -19.65 -34.14 -4.72
N ALA A 12 -19.30 -33.86 -3.47
CA ALA A 12 -19.44 -32.51 -2.94
C ALA A 12 -18.50 -31.62 -3.74
N ALA A 13 -19.04 -30.85 -4.68
CA ALA A 13 -18.31 -29.77 -5.31
C ALA A 13 -17.86 -28.81 -4.19
N ALA A 14 -16.56 -28.81 -3.89
CA ALA A 14 -15.98 -27.76 -3.08
C ALA A 14 -16.27 -26.44 -3.81
N ALA A 15 -17.21 -25.65 -3.28
CA ALA A 15 -17.37 -24.27 -3.73
C ALA A 15 -15.98 -23.64 -3.63
N ALA A 16 -15.45 -23.12 -4.76
CA ALA A 16 -14.20 -22.40 -4.74
C ALA A 16 -14.32 -21.32 -3.67
N ALA A 17 -13.53 -21.44 -2.61
CA ALA A 17 -13.47 -20.41 -1.59
C ALA A 17 -13.02 -19.14 -2.30
N CYS A 18 -13.82 -18.08 -2.20
CA CYS A 18 -13.41 -16.77 -2.65
C CYS A 18 -12.11 -16.35 -1.93
N GLN A 19 -11.33 -15.49 -2.55
CA GLN A 19 -10.16 -14.85 -1.97
C GLN A 19 -10.61 -13.73 -1.03
N PRO A 20 -10.25 -13.76 0.26
CA PRO A 20 -10.51 -12.64 1.17
C PRO A 20 -9.55 -11.48 0.91
N ASP A 21 -9.89 -10.30 1.43
CA ASP A 21 -8.94 -9.19 1.54
C ASP A 21 -7.75 -9.59 2.41
N VAL A 22 -6.56 -9.16 1.99
CA VAL A 22 -5.31 -9.47 2.66
C VAL A 22 -4.60 -8.18 3.02
N LEU A 23 -4.38 -7.98 4.33
CA LEU A 23 -3.58 -6.86 4.81
C LEU A 23 -2.13 -7.03 4.36
N VAL A 24 -1.66 -6.11 3.52
CA VAL A 24 -0.27 -6.07 3.07
C VAL A 24 0.56 -5.34 4.11
N ASP A 25 0.07 -4.21 4.59
CA ASP A 25 0.73 -3.43 5.62
C ASP A 25 -0.20 -2.46 6.34
N ASP A 26 0.17 -2.10 7.55
CA ASP A 26 -0.41 -1.01 8.35
C ASP A 26 0.67 -0.16 9.02
N PHE A 27 1.93 -0.39 8.65
CA PHE A 27 3.13 0.31 9.13
C PHE A 27 3.26 0.37 10.65
N ARG A 28 2.56 -0.49 11.40
CA ARG A 28 2.70 -0.56 12.86
C ARG A 28 4.12 -0.98 13.24
N ALA A 29 4.46 -0.72 14.50
CA ALA A 29 5.74 -1.10 15.08
C ALA A 29 6.05 -2.56 14.73
N ARG A 30 7.20 -2.77 14.10
CA ARG A 30 7.67 -4.07 13.66
C ARG A 30 8.37 -4.79 14.79
N THR A 31 8.16 -6.09 14.90
CA THR A 31 9.04 -6.91 15.75
C THR A 31 10.41 -7.04 15.07
N PRO A 32 11.49 -7.25 15.84
CA PRO A 32 12.82 -7.53 15.28
C PRO A 32 12.81 -8.65 14.24
N ASP A 33 11.94 -9.66 14.40
CA ASP A 33 11.81 -10.81 13.50
C ASP A 33 11.22 -10.47 12.12
N MET A 34 10.55 -9.32 12.00
CA MET A 34 10.03 -8.80 10.72
C MET A 34 11.08 -8.02 9.92
N TYR A 35 12.21 -7.66 10.53
CA TYR A 35 13.36 -7.13 9.82
C TYR A 35 14.24 -8.29 9.39
N ARG A 36 14.40 -8.50 8.08
CA ARG A 36 15.35 -9.51 7.61
C ARG A 36 16.76 -8.92 7.65
N GLN A 37 17.52 -9.29 8.68
CA GLN A 37 18.97 -9.10 8.72
C GLN A 37 19.65 -10.19 7.90
N GLN A 38 19.65 -10.04 6.58
CA GLN A 38 20.46 -10.90 5.72
C GLN A 38 21.17 -9.99 4.73
N PRO A 39 22.51 -9.86 4.78
CA PRO A 39 23.23 -9.28 3.65
C PRO A 39 22.87 -10.09 2.41
N LEU A 40 22.50 -9.41 1.33
CA LEU A 40 22.26 -10.07 0.06
C LEU A 40 23.59 -10.78 -0.33
N VAL A 41 23.56 -12.10 -0.42
CA VAL A 41 24.71 -12.87 -0.93
C VAL A 41 24.45 -13.14 -2.39
N VAL A 42 25.08 -12.36 -3.27
CA VAL A 42 25.03 -12.58 -4.72
C VAL A 42 26.32 -13.31 -5.11
N ASN A 43 26.20 -14.51 -5.69
CA ASN A 43 27.33 -15.34 -6.12
C ASN A 43 28.35 -15.69 -5.01
N GLY A 44 27.89 -15.92 -3.78
CA GLY A 44 28.76 -16.28 -2.65
C GLY A 44 29.60 -15.11 -2.10
N VAL A 45 29.42 -13.91 -2.63
CA VAL A 45 29.99 -12.68 -2.11
C VAL A 45 28.88 -11.94 -1.37
N ALA A 46 29.07 -11.68 -0.07
CA ALA A 46 28.24 -10.72 0.62
C ALA A 46 28.45 -9.37 -0.08
N THR A 47 27.42 -8.88 -0.80
CA THR A 47 27.52 -7.55 -1.40
C THR A 47 27.66 -6.56 -0.26
N GLY A 48 28.76 -5.80 -0.26
CA GLY A 48 29.09 -4.88 0.82
C GLY A 48 27.93 -3.93 1.09
N CYS A 49 27.58 -3.77 2.36
CA CYS A 49 26.64 -2.77 2.82
C CYS A 49 27.16 -1.39 2.38
N GLU A 50 26.49 -0.72 1.46
CA GLU A 50 26.71 0.70 1.29
C GLU A 50 26.15 1.40 2.54
N THR A 51 27.02 1.70 3.50
CA THR A 51 26.64 2.33 4.77
C THR A 51 26.14 3.78 4.61
N ASN A 52 26.13 4.31 3.38
CA ASN A 52 25.82 5.70 3.06
C ASN A 52 24.67 5.89 2.05
N THR A 53 24.02 4.82 1.59
CA THR A 53 22.79 4.90 0.78
C THR A 53 21.65 4.32 1.62
N GLY A 54 20.64 5.15 1.92
CA GLY A 54 19.57 4.81 2.86
C GLY A 54 18.90 3.47 2.55
N PHE A 55 18.41 2.79 3.61
CA PHE A 55 17.57 1.58 3.71
C PHE A 55 17.79 0.34 2.78
N ASN A 56 18.51 0.44 1.67
CA ASN A 56 18.61 -0.61 0.64
C ASN A 56 19.87 -1.49 0.75
N GLY A 57 20.79 -1.19 1.68
CA GLY A 57 22.08 -1.89 1.74
C GLY A 57 22.03 -3.27 2.41
N CYS A 58 21.41 -3.41 3.58
CA CYS A 58 21.62 -4.62 4.40
C CYS A 58 20.44 -5.09 5.29
N ASN A 59 19.41 -4.26 5.51
CA ASN A 59 18.22 -4.64 6.26
C ASN A 59 16.98 -4.27 5.45
N LYS A 60 16.33 -5.26 4.83
CA LYS A 60 15.07 -5.02 4.15
C LYS A 60 13.97 -4.92 5.18
N THR A 61 13.21 -3.83 5.14
CA THR A 61 11.91 -3.77 5.81
C THR A 61 10.96 -4.65 5.02
N LEU A 62 10.44 -5.69 5.65
CA LEU A 62 9.41 -6.51 5.05
C LEU A 62 8.02 -5.99 5.44
N ASN A 63 7.08 -6.12 4.51
CA ASN A 63 5.65 -6.00 4.77
C ASN A 63 5.10 -7.27 5.42
N LEU A 64 3.82 -7.26 5.78
CA LEU A 64 3.19 -8.38 6.49
C LEU A 64 3.09 -9.66 5.63
N LEU A 65 3.28 -9.55 4.31
CA LEU A 65 3.35 -10.68 3.38
C LEU A 65 4.78 -11.16 3.12
N GLY A 66 5.77 -10.52 3.73
CA GLY A 66 7.17 -10.84 3.55
C GLY A 66 7.78 -10.26 2.27
N GLY A 67 7.08 -9.40 1.53
CA GLY A 67 7.65 -8.59 0.45
C GLY A 67 8.37 -7.34 0.97
N ASP A 68 9.20 -6.71 0.14
CA ASP A 68 9.99 -5.54 0.51
C ASP A 68 9.48 -4.23 -0.11
N PHE A 69 10.03 -3.13 0.37
CA PHE A 69 9.88 -1.79 -0.19
C PHE A 69 11.19 -1.33 -0.81
N GLY A 70 11.11 -0.33 -1.68
CA GLY A 70 12.29 0.40 -2.09
C GLY A 70 11.92 1.68 -2.83
N ASP A 71 12.89 2.56 -2.92
CA ASP A 71 12.75 3.88 -3.49
C ASP A 71 13.95 4.26 -4.37
N SER A 72 13.74 5.27 -5.20
CA SER A 72 14.81 6.06 -5.79
C SER A 72 14.34 7.49 -5.90
N TYR A 73 15.14 8.42 -5.38
CA TYR A 73 14.85 9.85 -5.38
C TYR A 73 13.49 10.22 -4.74
N VAL A 74 12.96 9.37 -3.86
CA VAL A 74 11.83 9.65 -2.97
C VAL A 74 12.30 9.42 -1.55
N ALA A 75 12.30 10.45 -0.71
CA ALA A 75 12.76 10.27 0.67
C ALA A 75 11.71 9.49 1.46
N GLU A 76 12.04 8.26 1.83
CA GLU A 76 11.23 7.38 2.67
C GLU A 76 11.50 7.62 4.17
N VAL A 77 10.44 7.84 4.94
CA VAL A 77 10.46 7.88 6.40
C VAL A 77 9.37 6.97 6.96
N LEU A 78 9.78 5.82 7.47
CA LEU A 78 8.89 4.90 8.18
C LEU A 78 8.78 5.27 9.67
N SER A 79 7.56 5.45 10.15
CA SER A 79 7.23 5.70 11.55
C SER A 79 6.12 4.75 12.00
N ILE A 80 5.91 4.62 13.31
CA ILE A 80 4.85 3.74 13.84
C ILE A 80 3.49 4.19 13.28
N GLY A 81 2.86 3.29 12.52
CA GLY A 81 1.54 3.46 11.92
C GLY A 81 1.52 4.25 10.60
N LYS A 82 2.68 4.67 10.06
CA LYS A 82 2.72 5.37 8.77
C LYS A 82 4.05 5.27 8.03
N LEU A 83 3.96 5.33 6.71
CA LEU A 83 5.06 5.59 5.79
C LEU A 83 4.90 7.00 5.21
N GLU A 84 5.91 7.85 5.34
CA GLU A 84 5.94 9.16 4.69
C GLU A 84 6.92 9.12 3.51
N LEU A 85 6.45 9.49 2.33
CA LEU A 85 7.24 9.63 1.12
C LEU A 85 7.30 11.10 0.73
N THR A 86 8.49 11.64 0.55
CA THR A 86 8.67 13.00 0.04
C THR A 86 9.17 12.94 -1.41
N ALA A 87 8.41 13.54 -2.33
CA ALA A 87 8.80 13.69 -3.74
C ALA A 87 10.18 14.36 -3.80
N GLY A 88 11.22 13.64 -4.25
CA GLY A 88 12.60 14.13 -4.26
C GLY A 88 12.95 14.80 -5.57
N SER A 89 14.06 14.41 -6.19
CA SER A 89 14.56 15.06 -7.41
C SER A 89 13.73 14.73 -8.64
N ASP A 90 13.94 15.52 -9.70
CA ASP A 90 13.49 15.25 -11.06
C ASP A 90 14.57 14.50 -11.89
N GLU A 91 15.60 13.96 -11.22
CA GLU A 91 16.70 13.26 -11.91
C GLU A 91 16.16 12.01 -12.60
N SER A 92 16.03 12.08 -13.92
CA SER A 92 15.53 10.95 -14.70
C SER A 92 16.56 9.83 -14.76
N SER A 93 16.19 8.65 -14.25
CA SER A 93 16.92 7.42 -14.56
C SER A 93 16.34 6.78 -15.83
N ASN A 94 17.04 6.87 -16.96
CA ASN A 94 16.66 6.16 -18.19
C ASN A 94 17.13 4.69 -18.23
N TRP A 95 17.52 4.14 -17.06
CA TRP A 95 18.25 2.87 -16.97
C TRP A 95 17.45 1.65 -17.44
N GLU A 96 16.14 1.76 -17.67
CA GLU A 96 15.28 0.63 -18.05
C GLU A 96 14.30 0.95 -19.20
N THR A 97 14.72 1.77 -20.18
CA THR A 97 13.88 2.23 -21.31
C THR A 97 13.13 1.10 -22.05
N ALA A 98 13.70 -0.11 -22.09
CA ALA A 98 13.06 -1.27 -22.72
C ALA A 98 11.80 -1.76 -21.98
N SER A 99 11.73 -1.58 -20.67
CA SER A 99 10.62 -2.03 -19.82
C SER A 99 9.48 -1.01 -19.72
N HIS A 100 9.74 0.24 -20.10
CA HIS A 100 8.75 1.32 -20.14
C HIS A 100 8.78 2.07 -21.49
N PRO A 101 8.46 1.38 -22.59
CA PRO A 101 8.50 1.98 -23.92
C PRO A 101 7.43 3.07 -24.06
N GLY A 102 7.80 4.17 -24.73
CA GLY A 102 6.86 5.25 -25.07
C GLY A 102 6.38 6.10 -23.88
N THR A 103 6.96 5.92 -22.69
CA THR A 103 6.68 6.78 -21.53
C THR A 103 7.67 7.93 -21.45
N VAL A 104 7.27 9.00 -20.75
CA VAL A 104 8.26 9.98 -20.27
C VAL A 104 9.22 9.33 -19.29
N ALA A 105 10.39 9.92 -19.11
CA ALA A 105 11.39 9.39 -18.21
C ALA A 105 10.89 9.40 -16.76
N THR A 106 11.14 8.30 -16.04
CA THR A 106 10.84 8.18 -14.61
C THR A 106 11.88 8.96 -13.81
N GLN A 107 11.41 9.87 -12.95
CA GLN A 107 12.25 10.84 -12.23
C GLN A 107 12.45 10.48 -10.76
N ASN A 108 11.40 9.99 -10.11
CA ASN A 108 11.44 9.50 -8.74
C ASN A 108 10.41 8.38 -8.60
N TYR A 109 10.66 7.41 -7.74
CA TYR A 109 9.73 6.31 -7.55
C TYR A 109 9.84 5.66 -6.17
N TRP A 110 8.77 4.95 -5.84
CA TRP A 110 8.68 4.04 -4.70
C TRP A 110 7.90 2.80 -5.12
N PHE A 111 8.28 1.64 -4.63
CA PHE A 111 7.58 0.38 -4.93
C PHE A 111 7.32 -0.45 -3.68
N THR A 112 6.32 -1.33 -3.79
CA THR A 112 6.09 -2.42 -2.86
C THR A 112 5.99 -3.76 -3.59
N LYS A 113 6.64 -4.78 -3.02
CA LYS A 113 6.49 -6.18 -3.43
C LYS A 113 5.58 -6.92 -2.47
N PHE A 114 4.89 -7.94 -2.94
CA PHE A 114 4.15 -8.86 -2.06
C PHE A 114 4.96 -10.11 -1.69
N ASN A 115 6.04 -10.38 -2.44
CA ASN A 115 7.00 -11.45 -2.19
C ASN A 115 8.40 -10.92 -2.55
N TRP A 116 9.38 -11.10 -1.66
CA TRP A 116 10.72 -10.53 -1.83
C TRP A 116 11.63 -11.36 -2.75
N ILE A 117 11.38 -12.67 -2.89
CA ILE A 117 12.22 -13.57 -3.68
C ILE A 117 11.80 -13.51 -5.15
N ASN A 118 10.52 -13.78 -5.40
CA ASN A 118 9.99 -14.06 -6.72
C ASN A 118 8.57 -13.48 -6.87
N ASP A 119 8.13 -13.50 -8.12
CA ASP A 119 6.79 -13.39 -8.66
C ASP A 119 5.65 -13.62 -7.66
N PHE A 120 4.66 -12.72 -7.67
CA PHE A 120 3.40 -12.84 -6.94
C PHE A 120 2.22 -12.97 -7.90
N ASP A 121 1.32 -13.91 -7.62
CA ASP A 121 0.12 -14.14 -8.43
C ASP A 121 -1.04 -13.24 -7.96
N LEU A 122 -1.38 -12.25 -8.78
CA LEU A 122 -2.51 -11.35 -8.55
C LEU A 122 -3.85 -11.91 -9.05
N THR A 123 -3.87 -13.03 -9.79
CA THR A 123 -5.12 -13.55 -10.39
C THR A 123 -6.23 -13.93 -9.40
N PRO A 124 -5.96 -14.28 -8.13
CA PRO A 124 -7.00 -14.46 -7.12
C PRO A 124 -7.61 -13.14 -6.59
N TYR A 125 -6.99 -12.00 -6.86
CA TYR A 125 -7.33 -10.71 -6.28
C TYR A 125 -7.98 -9.79 -7.33
N THR A 126 -8.81 -8.85 -6.86
CA THR A 126 -9.54 -7.90 -7.72
C THR A 126 -8.89 -6.52 -7.75
N GLY A 127 -8.06 -6.18 -6.77
CA GLY A 127 -7.39 -4.89 -6.71
C GLY A 127 -6.42 -4.72 -5.55
N PHE A 128 -5.96 -3.48 -5.40
CA PHE A 128 -5.06 -3.05 -4.34
C PHE A 128 -5.54 -1.71 -3.79
N ALA A 129 -5.72 -1.63 -2.48
CA ALA A 129 -6.17 -0.44 -1.78
C ALA A 129 -5.08 0.13 -0.89
N VAL A 130 -5.01 1.45 -0.85
CA VAL A 130 -4.02 2.20 -0.10
C VAL A 130 -4.69 3.37 0.61
N ASP A 131 -4.62 3.39 1.95
CA ASP A 131 -5.09 4.52 2.76
C ASP A 131 -3.95 5.54 2.88
N PHE A 132 -4.21 6.77 2.43
CA PHE A 132 -3.19 7.80 2.30
C PHE A 132 -3.70 9.22 2.58
N ILE A 133 -2.77 10.15 2.78
CA ILE A 133 -2.98 11.60 2.85
C ILE A 133 -2.02 12.23 1.85
N ALA A 134 -2.53 13.09 0.97
CA ALA A 134 -1.69 13.88 0.08
C ALA A 134 -2.26 15.30 -0.11
N PRO A 135 -1.43 16.35 -0.20
CA PRO A 135 -1.87 17.73 -0.42
C PRO A 135 -2.65 17.91 -1.73
N GLU A 136 -3.53 18.92 -1.79
CA GLU A 136 -4.17 19.29 -3.05
C GLU A 136 -3.13 19.64 -4.13
N GLY A 137 -3.39 19.18 -5.36
CA GLY A 137 -2.51 19.40 -6.50
C GLY A 137 -1.33 18.43 -6.59
N SER A 138 -1.20 17.49 -5.66
CA SER A 138 -0.24 16.40 -5.75
C SER A 138 -0.71 15.27 -6.67
N ASP A 139 0.23 14.55 -7.28
CA ASP A 139 -0.05 13.41 -8.16
C ASP A 139 1.16 12.47 -8.25
N PHE A 140 0.92 11.27 -8.75
CA PHE A 140 1.93 10.31 -9.20
C PHE A 140 1.31 9.35 -10.22
N ASN A 141 2.14 8.69 -11.02
CA ASN A 141 1.71 7.59 -11.87
C ASN A 141 1.84 6.27 -11.12
N ILE A 142 0.91 5.37 -11.38
CA ILE A 142 0.86 4.02 -10.84
C ILE A 142 1.12 3.06 -11.99
N THR A 143 1.96 2.06 -11.76
CA THR A 143 2.12 0.93 -12.67
C THR A 143 2.39 -0.38 -11.91
N LEU A 144 2.09 -1.49 -12.56
CA LEU A 144 2.48 -2.84 -12.18
C LEU A 144 3.70 -3.25 -13.02
N THR A 145 4.71 -3.79 -12.36
CA THR A 145 5.87 -4.38 -13.02
C THR A 145 5.76 -5.90 -12.97
N GLN A 146 6.03 -6.57 -14.09
CA GLN A 146 6.09 -8.04 -14.15
C GLN A 146 7.53 -8.54 -14.29
N TRP A 147 7.77 -9.76 -13.82
CA TRP A 147 8.95 -10.54 -14.19
C TRP A 147 8.66 -11.37 -15.45
N LEU A 148 9.70 -11.66 -16.21
CA LEU A 148 9.66 -12.68 -17.25
C LEU A 148 10.00 -14.04 -16.61
N PRO A 149 9.08 -15.01 -16.58
CA PRO A 149 9.21 -16.22 -15.75
C PRO A 149 10.46 -17.07 -16.00
N ALA A 150 10.97 -17.04 -17.25
CA ALA A 150 12.11 -17.87 -17.65
C ALA A 150 13.47 -17.26 -17.29
N THR A 151 13.53 -15.93 -17.11
CA THR A 151 14.79 -15.20 -17.04
C THR A 151 14.96 -14.42 -15.75
N ASN A 152 13.88 -14.25 -14.96
CA ASN A 152 13.85 -13.34 -13.81
C ASN A 152 14.41 -11.96 -14.19
N THR A 153 14.06 -11.50 -15.40
CA THR A 153 14.37 -10.16 -15.92
C THR A 153 13.09 -9.35 -15.97
N ARG A 154 13.18 -8.06 -15.69
CA ARG A 154 12.03 -7.15 -15.72
C ARG A 154 11.34 -7.25 -17.09
N GLY A 155 10.03 -7.48 -17.09
CA GLY A 155 9.20 -7.42 -18.29
C GLY A 155 8.73 -6.00 -18.58
N ILE A 156 7.80 -5.86 -19.52
CA ILE A 156 7.20 -4.57 -19.86
C ILE A 156 6.13 -4.24 -18.83
N ASP A 157 6.16 -3.02 -18.31
CA ASP A 157 5.20 -2.53 -17.34
C ASP A 157 3.77 -2.53 -17.88
N SER A 158 2.81 -2.54 -16.96
CA SER A 158 1.43 -2.18 -17.25
C SER A 158 1.31 -0.75 -17.77
N GLN A 159 0.17 -0.40 -18.36
CA GLN A 159 -0.15 1.00 -18.64
C GLN A 159 -0.18 1.85 -17.37
N TYR A 160 0.35 3.07 -17.47
CA TYR A 160 0.45 3.97 -16.33
C TYR A 160 -0.90 4.64 -16.08
N ARG A 161 -1.26 4.78 -14.80
CA ARG A 161 -2.49 5.45 -14.36
C ARG A 161 -2.15 6.54 -13.36
N LEU A 162 -2.67 7.74 -13.56
CA LEU A 162 -2.48 8.84 -12.60
C LEU A 162 -3.31 8.59 -11.34
N LEU A 163 -2.78 8.95 -10.18
CA LEU A 163 -3.54 8.98 -8.93
C LEU A 163 -4.82 9.81 -9.10
N SER A 164 -4.70 10.97 -9.76
CA SER A 164 -5.82 11.89 -10.01
C SER A 164 -6.98 11.28 -10.84
N SER A 165 -6.75 10.14 -11.52
CA SER A 165 -7.82 9.41 -12.20
C SER A 165 -8.72 8.61 -11.25
N TYR A 166 -8.25 8.32 -10.04
CA TYR A 166 -8.98 7.57 -9.01
C TYR A 166 -9.47 8.48 -7.88
N VAL A 167 -8.59 9.37 -7.41
CA VAL A 167 -8.82 10.20 -6.23
C VAL A 167 -8.19 11.56 -6.49
N LYS A 168 -8.91 12.65 -6.21
CA LYS A 168 -8.32 14.00 -6.18
C LYS A 168 -7.77 14.28 -4.77
N PRO A 169 -6.45 14.44 -4.59
CA PRO A 169 -5.87 14.81 -3.30
C PRO A 169 -6.45 16.11 -2.76
N ASN A 170 -6.71 16.16 -1.45
CA ASN A 170 -7.30 17.33 -0.79
C ASN A 170 -6.71 17.63 0.60
N GLY A 171 -5.59 17.00 0.95
CA GLY A 171 -4.93 17.14 2.26
C GLY A 171 -5.55 16.34 3.40
N ASN A 172 -6.64 15.62 3.17
CA ASN A 172 -7.27 14.74 4.17
C ASN A 172 -6.98 13.26 3.86
N ALA A 173 -7.32 12.39 4.82
CA ALA A 173 -7.24 10.95 4.62
C ALA A 173 -8.23 10.48 3.54
N GLN A 174 -7.71 9.69 2.59
CA GLN A 174 -8.44 9.14 1.45
C GLN A 174 -7.96 7.71 1.20
N THR A 175 -8.79 6.92 0.51
CA THR A 175 -8.41 5.58 0.06
C THR A 175 -8.30 5.59 -1.46
N LEU A 176 -7.12 5.27 -1.96
CA LEU A 176 -6.90 4.90 -3.36
C LEU A 176 -7.28 3.43 -3.52
N LEU A 177 -8.27 3.13 -4.35
CA LEU A 177 -8.62 1.76 -4.74
C LEU A 177 -8.31 1.56 -6.23
N MET A 178 -7.28 0.75 -6.51
CA MET A 178 -6.86 0.37 -7.85
C MET A 178 -7.46 -0.98 -8.20
N LYS A 179 -8.21 -1.09 -9.30
CA LYS A 179 -8.65 -2.40 -9.79
C LYS A 179 -7.61 -2.96 -10.75
N PHE A 180 -7.28 -4.23 -10.64
CA PHE A 180 -6.29 -4.83 -11.55
C PHE A 180 -6.77 -4.87 -13.00
N THR A 181 -8.08 -4.79 -13.24
CA THR A 181 -8.65 -4.60 -14.58
C THR A 181 -8.17 -3.32 -15.26
N ASP A 182 -7.84 -2.27 -14.50
CA ASP A 182 -7.38 -0.98 -15.06
C ASP A 182 -5.96 -1.08 -15.63
N PHE A 183 -5.25 -2.16 -15.29
CA PHE A 183 -3.88 -2.49 -15.68
C PHE A 183 -3.82 -3.76 -16.55
N ALA A 184 -4.94 -4.16 -17.17
CA ALA A 184 -5.04 -5.38 -17.98
C ALA A 184 -4.12 -5.40 -19.22
N LYS A 185 -3.53 -4.25 -19.58
CA LYS A 185 -2.66 -4.08 -20.75
C LYS A 185 -1.28 -3.58 -20.33
N ASN A 186 -0.25 -4.06 -21.01
CA ASN A 186 1.10 -3.51 -20.93
C ASN A 186 1.27 -2.28 -21.84
N LEU A 187 2.43 -1.63 -21.78
CA LEU A 187 2.73 -0.43 -22.59
C LEU A 187 2.77 -0.69 -24.10
N ASN A 188 2.91 -1.94 -24.56
CA ASN A 188 2.77 -2.30 -25.97
C ASN A 188 1.31 -2.53 -26.41
N GLY A 189 0.36 -2.55 -25.47
CA GLY A 189 -1.05 -2.87 -25.73
C GLY A 189 -1.40 -4.36 -25.68
N ASP A 190 -0.42 -5.22 -25.36
CA ASP A 190 -0.64 -6.64 -25.11
C ASP A 190 -1.25 -6.88 -23.72
N ALA A 191 -1.75 -8.09 -23.47
CA ALA A 191 -2.24 -8.43 -22.13
C ALA A 191 -1.07 -8.39 -21.10
N PHE A 192 -1.32 -7.78 -19.94
CA PHE A 192 -0.35 -7.77 -18.85
C PHE A 192 -0.37 -9.09 -18.08
N ASP A 193 0.80 -9.56 -17.65
CA ASP A 193 0.95 -10.82 -16.92
C ASP A 193 0.69 -10.62 -15.42
N MET A 194 -0.53 -10.92 -14.98
CA MET A 194 -0.95 -10.83 -13.58
C MET A 194 -0.41 -11.95 -12.69
N LYS A 195 0.17 -13.02 -13.25
CA LYS A 195 0.66 -14.17 -12.47
C LYS A 195 2.08 -13.97 -11.95
N HIS A 196 2.84 -13.12 -12.64
CA HIS A 196 4.26 -12.95 -12.40
C HIS A 196 4.58 -11.52 -12.01
N LEU A 197 3.83 -10.98 -11.04
CA LEU A 197 4.05 -9.62 -10.56
C LEU A 197 5.39 -9.53 -9.82
N LYS A 198 6.20 -8.55 -10.21
CA LYS A 198 7.38 -8.11 -9.46
C LYS A 198 6.98 -7.15 -8.34
N ASP A 199 6.33 -6.04 -8.69
CA ASP A 199 5.98 -4.98 -7.74
C ASP A 199 4.81 -4.10 -8.24
N VAL A 200 4.20 -3.38 -7.29
CA VAL A 200 3.40 -2.18 -7.57
C VAL A 200 4.32 -0.99 -7.39
N THR A 201 4.43 -0.15 -8.42
CA THR A 201 5.33 1.01 -8.40
C THR A 201 4.53 2.31 -8.57
N PHE A 202 4.85 3.28 -7.73
CA PHE A 202 4.43 4.67 -7.85
C PHE A 202 5.61 5.49 -8.36
N VAL A 203 5.42 6.21 -9.46
CA VAL A 203 6.48 6.96 -10.14
C VAL A 203 6.06 8.40 -10.39
N ASN A 204 7.05 9.28 -10.51
CA ASN A 204 6.87 10.70 -10.81
C ASN A 204 5.96 11.39 -9.79
N PHE A 205 6.24 11.19 -8.51
CA PHE A 205 5.66 11.97 -7.43
C PHE A 205 5.92 13.45 -7.66
N GLY A 206 4.84 14.23 -7.59
CA GLY A 206 4.91 15.67 -7.77
C GLY A 206 3.81 16.41 -7.00
N PRO A 207 3.97 17.73 -6.80
CA PRO A 207 5.20 18.51 -7.03
C PRO A 207 6.37 18.08 -6.13
N LEU A 208 7.61 18.40 -6.51
CA LEU A 208 8.79 18.09 -5.67
C LEU A 208 8.67 18.73 -4.28
N GLY A 209 9.17 18.05 -3.26
CA GLY A 209 9.01 18.43 -1.85
C GLY A 209 7.65 18.08 -1.24
N THR A 210 6.68 17.63 -2.04
CA THR A 210 5.37 17.19 -1.54
C THR A 210 5.51 15.91 -0.73
N LYS A 211 4.85 15.87 0.43
CA LYS A 211 4.78 14.70 1.30
C LYS A 211 3.49 13.94 1.07
N PHE A 212 3.62 12.63 0.88
CA PHE A 212 2.55 11.66 0.82
C PHE A 212 2.65 10.78 2.07
N THR A 213 1.57 10.62 2.81
CA THR A 213 1.54 9.77 4.00
C THR A 213 0.67 8.55 3.72
N PHE A 214 1.23 7.36 3.82
CA PHE A 214 0.56 6.08 3.66
C PHE A 214 0.36 5.44 5.03
N THR A 215 -0.81 4.87 5.28
CA THR A 215 -1.17 4.33 6.60
C THR A 215 -1.62 2.87 6.54
N LYS A 216 -2.07 2.40 5.38
CA LYS A 216 -2.49 1.01 5.20
C LYS A 216 -2.42 0.60 3.73
N MET A 217 -2.08 -0.66 3.50
CA MET A 217 -2.08 -1.31 2.19
C MET A 217 -2.83 -2.63 2.28
N THR A 218 -3.73 -2.91 1.35
CA THR A 218 -4.57 -4.12 1.37
C THR A 218 -4.75 -4.65 -0.05
N LEU A 219 -4.47 -5.94 -0.26
CA LEU A 219 -4.88 -6.66 -1.46
C LEU A 219 -6.37 -6.98 -1.33
N ILE A 220 -7.13 -6.60 -2.33
CA ILE A 220 -8.59 -6.74 -2.34
C ILE A 220 -8.93 -8.08 -2.99
N GLY A 221 -9.60 -8.94 -2.24
CA GLY A 221 -10.04 -10.26 -2.69
C GLY A 221 -11.29 -10.19 -3.56
N ASP A 222 -11.88 -11.34 -3.84
CA ASP A 222 -13.18 -11.47 -4.54
C ASP A 222 -14.32 -11.94 -3.62
N CYS A 223 -14.03 -12.19 -2.34
CA CYS A 223 -15.02 -12.47 -1.31
C CYS A 223 -15.92 -11.25 -1.07
N GLY A 224 -17.05 -11.19 -1.77
CA GLY A 224 -18.10 -10.21 -1.52
C GLY A 224 -17.81 -8.84 -2.12
N SER A 225 -17.70 -8.78 -3.45
CA SER A 225 -17.99 -7.54 -4.20
C SER A 225 -19.45 -7.10 -3.98
N SER A 226 -19.75 -6.62 -2.78
CA SER A 226 -20.88 -5.77 -2.42
C SER A 226 -20.31 -4.47 -1.88
N THR A 227 -19.97 -3.57 -2.82
CA THR A 227 -20.00 -2.11 -2.69
C THR A 227 -19.48 -1.49 -1.39
N THR A 228 -18.29 -0.88 -1.47
CA THR A 228 -18.15 0.50 -0.98
C THR A 228 -17.44 1.30 -2.07
N SER A 229 -18.19 1.81 -3.05
CA SER A 229 -17.70 2.98 -3.77
C SER A 229 -17.63 4.09 -2.74
N GLY A 230 -16.46 4.67 -2.52
CA GLY A 230 -16.29 5.87 -1.71
C GLY A 230 -17.11 7.01 -2.32
N GLY A 231 -18.40 7.07 -1.99
CA GLY A 231 -19.17 8.29 -2.09
C GLY A 231 -18.53 9.29 -1.14
N ALA A 232 -18.16 10.45 -1.66
CA ALA A 232 -17.65 11.56 -0.87
C ALA A 232 -18.59 11.82 0.31
N SER A 233 -18.14 11.51 1.52
CA SER A 233 -18.81 11.96 2.74
C SER A 233 -18.52 13.44 2.90
N THR A 234 -19.38 14.29 2.34
CA THR A 234 -19.47 15.68 2.75
C THR A 234 -20.14 15.73 4.11
N THR A 235 -19.34 15.84 5.18
CA THR A 235 -19.88 16.20 6.49
C THR A 235 -20.31 17.66 6.44
N GLY A 236 -21.60 17.87 6.14
CA GLY A 236 -22.23 19.17 6.17
C GLY A 236 -22.20 19.75 7.58
N SER A 237 -21.68 20.96 7.70
CA SER A 237 -21.81 21.82 8.88
C SER A 237 -23.30 22.03 9.17
N GLY A 238 -23.77 21.52 10.31
CA GLY A 238 -25.17 21.58 10.73
C GLY A 238 -25.28 22.17 12.14
N ALA A 239 -25.67 23.45 12.15
CA ALA A 239 -26.12 24.33 13.21
C ALA A 239 -26.40 23.77 14.63
N ALA A 240 -26.00 24.59 15.60
CA ALA A 240 -26.36 24.51 17.01
C ALA A 240 -27.89 24.44 17.22
N ALA A 241 -28.34 23.42 17.95
CA ALA A 241 -29.68 23.35 18.50
C ALA A 241 -29.66 23.80 19.96
N THR A 242 -30.08 25.04 20.18
CA THR A 242 -30.46 25.59 21.48
C THR A 242 -31.65 24.80 22.03
N THR A 243 -31.52 24.19 23.20
CA THR A 243 -32.67 23.82 24.03
C THR A 243 -32.45 24.31 25.45
N THR A 244 -33.29 25.27 25.83
CA THR A 244 -33.46 25.80 27.18
C THR A 244 -34.55 25.00 27.90
N ALA A 245 -34.44 24.97 29.24
CA ALA A 245 -35.45 24.61 30.26
C ALA A 245 -35.43 23.14 30.71
N LYS A 246 -35.55 22.78 32.00
CA LYS A 246 -35.66 23.50 33.29
C LYS A 246 -35.39 22.46 34.38
N GLY A 247 -34.94 22.92 35.54
CA GLY A 247 -34.33 22.09 36.58
C GLY A 247 -35.27 21.19 37.38
N SER A 248 -34.63 20.36 38.20
CA SER A 248 -35.09 19.96 39.53
C SER A 248 -33.87 19.68 40.40
N SER A 249 -33.76 20.46 41.47
CA SER A 249 -32.74 20.36 42.52
C SER A 249 -32.99 19.16 43.43
N ALA A 250 -31.92 18.54 43.93
CA ALA A 250 -31.80 18.14 45.34
C ALA A 250 -30.42 17.52 45.66
N VAL A 251 -29.73 18.16 46.61
CA VAL A 251 -28.85 17.60 47.67
C VAL A 251 -27.58 16.88 47.19
N GLY A 252 -26.35 17.31 47.44
CA GLY A 252 -25.81 18.02 48.60
C GLY A 252 -24.97 17.06 49.44
N LEU A 253 -23.64 17.02 49.22
CA LEU A 253 -22.68 16.61 50.25
C LEU A 253 -21.29 17.20 49.95
N THR A 254 -20.80 17.87 50.99
CA THR A 254 -19.59 18.67 51.16
C THR A 254 -18.31 17.85 51.22
N GLY A 255 -17.15 18.41 50.85
CA GLY A 255 -15.87 17.81 51.22
C GLY A 255 -14.57 18.35 50.59
N VAL A 256 -14.13 19.54 51.01
CA VAL A 256 -12.73 19.92 51.37
C VAL A 256 -11.57 19.81 50.34
N TRP A 257 -11.14 21.00 49.86
CA TRP A 257 -9.77 21.58 49.83
C TRP A 257 -8.49 20.72 49.85
N ALA A 258 -7.60 20.97 48.85
CA ALA A 258 -6.18 21.37 48.94
C ALA A 258 -5.50 21.12 47.57
N LEU A 259 -5.12 22.10 46.73
CA LEU A 259 -4.01 23.05 46.82
C LEU A 259 -2.70 22.42 47.31
N PHE A 260 -1.73 22.19 46.40
CA PHE A 260 -0.33 22.52 46.66
C PHE A 260 0.46 22.76 45.36
N SER A 261 1.36 23.71 45.50
CA SER A 261 2.03 24.54 44.50
C SER A 261 3.18 23.88 43.74
N ALA A 262 3.51 24.54 42.63
CA ALA A 262 4.80 24.54 41.97
C ALA A 262 5.99 24.71 42.93
N ILE A 263 7.11 24.06 42.59
CA ILE A 263 8.45 24.47 43.01
C ILE A 263 9.37 24.46 41.78
N LEU A 264 9.90 25.65 41.50
CA LEU A 264 11.02 25.98 40.61
C LEU A 264 12.28 26.17 41.50
N PHE A 265 13.45 26.27 40.85
CA PHE A 265 14.84 26.45 41.32
C PHE A 265 15.61 25.13 41.42
N VAL A 266 16.75 24.93 40.73
CA VAL A 266 17.80 25.85 40.25
C VAL A 266 18.14 25.58 38.79
#